data_AF-A0A2V1BE07-F1
#
_entry.id   AF-A0A2V1BE07-F1
#
_cell.length_a   1.000
_cell.length_b   1.000
_cell.length_c   1.000
_cell.angle_alpha   90.00
_cell.angle_beta   90.00
_cell.angle_gamma   90.00
#
_symmetry.space_group_name_H-M   'P 1'
#
loop_
_entity.id
_entity.type
_entity.pdbx_description
1 polymer ?
#
loop_
_entity_poly.entity_id
_entity_poly.type
_entity_poly.pdbx_seq_one_letter_code
_entity_poly.pdbx_strand_id
1 'polypeptide(L)'
;MAVRATAIVLQASQANSPPPAFPSVYALSGKAQKPTVAELKEVLNMQHLVRCVEYMYFNSTRDNDTLFGGCMLPSEFRRETHYDDDEEAWKDRFYRAMYQLLLAGPVLARAYNAPFWGAKKAGNERFLEHCTRDMPGGNGMLDEMTTGGRFNQEDGEYARRFPVYNYDVTDYSMVGKWREGEYESLFGPFAKWLVDEGNARERRNPEPESGDREDESSQYSEVTNNRGAVQDLMCLLVGYEHLLCKFTNVDVNGNGNNGYGFGRFTDPSSILPSQWKKREVTIVLFGVFRVEEVTMPSEIENTVDMLLPTTIHPSLRESDQAAFDMSCIIHFLDQHSRGPGDGNEHPNPPAMFQLWFFALRRYLNLGFSKRAFWQWRECMWWEQVGSGVVFHEPRWAIVQPYVKGKVSWYYDNSDSDDEE
;
A
#
# COMPACT_ATOMS: atom_id res chain seq x y z
N MET A 1 15.35 3.26 9.65
CA MET A 1 15.01 3.84 8.32
C MET A 1 13.65 4.50 8.35
N ALA A 2 12.56 3.75 8.55
CA ALA A 2 11.19 4.30 8.63
C ALA A 2 11.07 5.47 9.62
N VAL A 3 11.48 5.31 10.88
CA VAL A 3 11.52 6.37 11.90
C VAL A 3 12.14 7.68 11.38
N ARG A 4 13.31 7.59 10.75
CA ARG A 4 14.05 8.77 10.26
C ARG A 4 13.33 9.42 9.07
N ALA A 5 12.81 8.62 8.14
CA ALA A 5 12.03 9.14 7.01
C ALA A 5 10.76 9.85 7.49
N THR A 6 10.03 9.25 8.44
CA THR A 6 8.85 9.85 9.07
C THR A 6 9.19 11.17 9.75
N ALA A 7 10.29 11.23 10.51
CA ALA A 7 10.73 12.46 11.16
C ALA A 7 11.05 13.58 10.16
N ILE A 8 11.67 13.25 9.01
CA ILE A 8 11.94 14.20 7.93
C ILE A 8 10.63 14.76 7.33
N VAL A 9 9.64 13.90 7.09
CA VAL A 9 8.33 14.34 6.59
C VAL A 9 7.63 15.21 7.64
N LEU A 10 7.62 14.81 8.92
CA LEU A 10 7.05 15.60 10.01
C LEU A 10 7.68 16.99 10.10
N GLN A 11 9.02 17.08 10.04
CA GLN A 11 9.72 18.37 10.09
C GLN A 11 9.36 19.26 8.89
N ALA A 12 9.30 18.70 7.69
CA ALA A 12 8.91 19.45 6.50
C ALA A 12 7.46 19.95 6.58
N SER A 13 6.54 19.10 7.05
CA SER A 13 5.14 19.44 7.31
C SER A 13 4.99 20.54 8.36
N GLN A 14 5.72 20.47 9.47
CA GLN A 14 5.76 21.52 10.49
C GLN A 14 6.30 22.85 9.94
N ALA A 15 7.24 22.78 8.99
CA ALA A 15 7.75 23.94 8.26
C ALA A 15 6.82 24.39 7.11
N ASN A 16 5.64 23.78 6.96
CA ASN A 16 4.68 24.05 5.88
C ASN A 16 5.34 23.98 4.49
N SER A 17 6.13 22.94 4.27
CA SER A 17 6.93 22.73 3.06
C SER A 17 6.85 21.27 2.58
N PRO A 18 7.02 21.02 1.27
CA PRO A 18 7.10 19.65 0.77
C PRO A 18 8.33 18.93 1.35
N PRO A 19 8.22 17.65 1.73
CA PRO A 19 9.37 16.86 2.15
C PRO A 19 10.49 16.88 1.10
N PRO A 20 11.77 16.85 1.50
CA PRO A 20 12.87 16.73 0.56
C PRO A 20 12.76 15.41 -0.23
N ALA A 21 13.30 15.38 -1.44
CA ALA A 21 13.44 14.12 -2.16
C ALA A 21 14.46 13.23 -1.43
N PHE A 22 14.26 11.91 -1.50
CA PHE A 22 15.21 10.93 -0.95
C PHE A 22 16.06 10.37 -2.10
N PRO A 23 17.23 10.97 -2.42
CA PRO A 23 18.06 10.51 -3.54
C PRO A 23 18.63 9.11 -3.30
N SER A 24 18.74 8.68 -2.04
CA SER A 24 19.13 7.33 -1.67
C SER A 24 18.47 6.91 -0.37
N VAL A 25 17.77 5.78 -0.41
CA VAL A 25 17.15 5.17 0.77
C VAL A 25 18.22 4.67 1.75
N TYR A 26 19.40 4.27 1.26
CA TYR A 26 20.52 3.83 2.10
C TYR A 26 21.03 4.89 3.09
N ALA A 27 20.88 6.18 2.77
CA ALA A 27 21.24 7.28 3.67
C ALA A 27 20.42 7.29 4.98
N LEU A 28 19.24 6.64 4.97
CA LEU A 28 18.38 6.52 6.15
C LEU A 28 18.77 5.36 7.08
N SER A 29 19.78 4.57 6.70
CA SER A 29 20.19 3.38 7.45
C SER A 29 20.96 3.74 8.73
N GLY A 30 20.93 2.81 9.69
CA GLY A 30 21.77 2.89 10.90
C GLY A 30 23.27 2.78 10.59
N LYS A 31 23.63 2.24 9.43
CA LYS A 31 25.02 2.16 8.93
C LYS A 31 25.51 3.52 8.44
N ALA A 32 24.67 4.26 7.73
CA ALA A 32 25.00 5.62 7.25
C ALA A 32 25.05 6.63 8.39
N GLN A 33 24.11 6.53 9.34
CA GLN A 33 24.07 7.39 10.53
C GLN A 33 23.51 6.59 11.70
N LYS A 34 24.31 6.47 12.78
CA LYS A 34 23.92 5.77 14.00
C LYS A 34 22.65 6.39 14.60
N PRO A 35 21.69 5.57 15.08
CA PRO A 35 20.47 6.09 15.66
C PRO A 35 20.73 6.81 16.99
N THR A 36 20.03 7.92 17.21
CA THR A 36 19.94 8.63 18.49
C THR A 36 19.06 7.88 19.48
N VAL A 37 19.12 8.24 20.77
CA VAL A 37 18.24 7.65 21.80
C VAL A 37 16.76 7.90 21.49
N ALA A 38 16.43 9.09 20.99
CA ALA A 38 15.06 9.40 20.57
C ALA A 38 14.61 8.51 19.39
N GLU A 39 15.47 8.31 18.38
CA GLU A 39 15.17 7.39 17.28
C GLU A 39 14.99 5.95 17.77
N LEU A 40 15.79 5.49 18.74
CA LEU A 40 15.64 4.15 19.31
C LEU A 40 14.31 3.97 20.03
N LYS A 41 13.84 5.00 20.76
CA LYS A 41 12.51 4.97 21.40
C LYS A 41 11.40 4.80 20.37
N GLU A 42 11.48 5.55 19.26
CA GLU A 42 10.51 5.42 18.17
C GLU A 42 10.61 4.08 17.44
N VAL A 43 11.81 3.50 17.32
CA VAL A 43 11.97 2.12 16.80
C VAL A 43 11.23 1.12 17.69
N LEU A 44 11.35 1.23 19.02
CA LEU A 44 10.63 0.36 19.95
C LEU A 44 9.11 0.55 19.89
N ASN A 45 8.63 1.76 19.58
CA ASN A 45 7.21 2.04 19.36
C ASN A 45 6.71 1.46 18.04
N MET A 46 7.47 1.58 16.95
CA MET A 46 7.14 0.92 15.67
C MET A 46 7.19 -0.60 15.77
N GLN A 47 8.13 -1.16 16.54
CA GLN A 47 8.16 -2.60 16.81
C GLN A 47 6.90 -3.07 17.53
N HIS A 48 6.41 -2.28 18.49
CA HIS A 48 5.16 -2.56 19.17
C HIS A 48 3.97 -2.54 18.23
N LEU A 49 3.92 -1.56 17.31
CA LEU A 49 2.89 -1.50 16.28
C LEU A 49 2.86 -2.76 15.42
N VAL A 50 4.01 -3.20 14.92
CA VAL A 50 4.08 -4.41 14.09
C VAL A 50 3.63 -5.65 14.87
N ARG A 51 3.97 -5.76 16.15
CA ARG A 51 3.50 -6.85 17.01
C ARG A 51 2.00 -6.80 17.30
N CYS A 52 1.42 -5.62 17.44
CA CYS A 52 -0.03 -5.46 17.51
C CYS A 52 -0.68 -5.99 16.22
N VAL A 53 -0.18 -5.57 15.05
CA VAL A 53 -0.74 -6.00 13.75
C VAL A 53 -0.57 -7.52 13.53
N GLU A 54 0.57 -8.09 13.90
CA GLU A 54 0.79 -9.54 13.91
C GLU A 54 -0.23 -10.26 14.80
N TYR A 55 -0.42 -9.77 16.02
CA TYR A 55 -1.35 -10.38 16.96
C TYR A 55 -2.79 -10.34 16.42
N MET A 56 -3.19 -9.22 15.83
CA MET A 56 -4.47 -9.07 15.13
C MET A 56 -4.59 -10.05 13.95
N TYR A 57 -3.52 -10.23 13.18
CA TYR A 57 -3.50 -11.15 12.04
C TYR A 57 -3.80 -12.59 12.48
N PHE A 58 -3.22 -13.07 13.58
CA PHE A 58 -3.45 -14.44 14.04
C PHE A 58 -4.69 -14.66 14.90
N ASN A 59 -5.19 -13.61 15.57
CA ASN A 59 -6.20 -13.79 16.61
C ASN A 59 -7.55 -13.16 16.27
N SER A 60 -7.62 -12.24 15.30
CA SER A 60 -8.88 -11.63 14.90
C SER A 60 -9.93 -12.70 14.56
N THR A 61 -11.13 -12.49 15.09
CA THR A 61 -12.32 -13.32 14.86
C THR A 61 -13.20 -12.73 13.75
N ARG A 62 -12.77 -11.61 13.15
CA ARG A 62 -13.50 -10.93 12.07
C ARG A 62 -13.12 -11.51 10.71
N ASP A 63 -14.14 -11.99 9.98
CA ASP A 63 -13.98 -12.62 8.66
C ASP A 63 -13.60 -11.63 7.54
N ASN A 64 -13.80 -10.32 7.75
CA ASN A 64 -13.69 -9.25 6.73
C ASN A 64 -12.52 -8.27 6.98
N ASP A 65 -11.42 -8.74 7.55
CA ASP A 65 -10.26 -7.90 7.85
C ASP A 65 -9.32 -7.69 6.63
N THR A 66 -9.88 -7.35 5.47
CA THR A 66 -9.12 -7.01 4.25
C THR A 66 -9.54 -5.63 3.74
N LEU A 67 -8.63 -4.94 3.08
CA LEU A 67 -8.84 -3.58 2.59
C LEU A 67 -9.88 -3.53 1.49
N PHE A 68 -9.85 -4.47 0.53
CA PHE A 68 -10.87 -4.54 -0.51
C PHE A 68 -11.87 -5.70 -0.34
N GLY A 69 -12.10 -6.14 0.89
CA GLY A 69 -13.31 -6.86 1.29
C GLY A 69 -13.39 -8.36 0.97
N GLY A 70 -12.31 -8.99 0.52
CA GLY A 70 -12.22 -10.46 0.42
C GLY A 70 -12.23 -11.16 1.78
N CYS A 71 -12.74 -12.40 1.81
CA CYS A 71 -12.70 -13.25 3.01
C CYS A 71 -11.25 -13.61 3.35
N MET A 72 -10.81 -13.26 4.56
CA MET A 72 -9.53 -13.77 5.06
C MET A 72 -9.62 -15.27 5.34
N LEU A 73 -8.48 -15.96 5.25
CA LEU A 73 -8.39 -17.28 5.88
C LEU A 73 -8.71 -17.14 7.37
N PRO A 74 -9.55 -18.02 7.93
CA PRO A 74 -9.85 -18.00 9.35
C PRO A 74 -8.58 -18.01 10.20
N SER A 75 -8.60 -17.33 11.35
CA SER A 75 -7.48 -17.32 12.30
C SER A 75 -7.03 -18.72 12.72
N GLU A 76 -7.96 -19.68 12.80
CA GLU A 76 -7.66 -21.10 13.04
C GLU A 76 -6.77 -21.69 11.94
N PHE A 77 -7.17 -21.53 10.67
CA PHE A 77 -6.39 -22.03 9.53
C PHE A 77 -5.01 -21.37 9.42
N ARG A 78 -4.92 -20.06 9.70
CA ARG A 78 -3.63 -19.35 9.70
C ARG A 78 -2.72 -19.81 10.83
N ARG A 79 -3.27 -20.19 11.98
CA ARG A 79 -2.50 -20.76 13.08
C ARG A 79 -2.07 -22.18 12.75
N GLU A 80 -2.97 -23.02 12.22
CA GLU A 80 -2.65 -24.40 11.83
C GLU A 80 -1.55 -24.45 10.76
N THR A 81 -1.68 -23.68 9.67
CA THR A 81 -0.63 -23.56 8.63
C THR A 81 0.65 -22.87 9.12
N HIS A 82 0.60 -22.12 10.22
CA HIS A 82 1.79 -21.55 10.86
C HIS A 82 2.55 -22.58 11.71
N TYR A 83 1.93 -23.66 12.16
CA TYR A 83 2.58 -24.68 12.99
C TYR A 83 3.29 -25.78 12.17
N ASP A 84 2.98 -25.90 10.87
CA ASP A 84 3.61 -26.89 9.97
C ASP A 84 4.87 -26.35 9.24
N ASP A 85 5.12 -25.04 9.26
CA ASP A 85 6.20 -24.35 8.54
C ASP A 85 7.12 -23.50 9.46
N ASP A 86 8.27 -23.09 8.92
CA ASP A 86 9.31 -22.25 9.54
C ASP A 86 8.75 -20.89 10.03
N GLU A 87 8.30 -20.85 11.30
CA GLU A 87 7.78 -19.66 12.00
C GLU A 87 8.76 -18.47 11.91
N GLU A 88 10.06 -18.71 11.95
CA GLU A 88 11.05 -17.64 11.84
C GLU A 88 11.06 -17.02 10.45
N ALA A 89 10.97 -17.85 9.40
CA ALA A 89 10.86 -17.37 8.03
C ALA A 89 9.57 -16.59 7.78
N TRP A 90 8.43 -17.06 8.31
CA TRP A 90 7.16 -16.31 8.23
C TRP A 90 7.30 -14.94 8.91
N LYS A 91 7.81 -14.90 10.16
CA LYS A 91 7.97 -13.65 10.92
C LYS A 91 8.90 -12.69 10.21
N ASP A 92 10.01 -13.17 9.67
CA ASP A 92 10.95 -12.36 8.90
C ASP A 92 10.27 -11.71 7.68
N ARG A 93 9.48 -12.47 6.92
CA ARG A 93 8.71 -11.96 5.76
C ARG A 93 7.66 -10.92 6.18
N PHE A 94 6.85 -11.25 7.17
CA PHE A 94 5.79 -10.36 7.68
C PHE A 94 6.38 -9.05 8.20
N TYR A 95 7.35 -9.13 9.11
CA TYR A 95 7.94 -7.97 9.76
C TYR A 95 8.62 -7.08 8.73
N ARG A 96 9.35 -7.68 7.78
CA ARG A 96 9.98 -6.94 6.70
C ARG A 96 8.97 -6.19 5.86
N ALA A 97 7.90 -6.83 5.41
CA ALA A 97 6.83 -6.16 4.66
C ALA A 97 6.25 -4.97 5.43
N MET A 98 5.94 -5.15 6.72
CA MET A 98 5.41 -4.07 7.56
C MET A 98 6.38 -2.90 7.68
N TYR A 99 7.66 -3.14 7.96
CA TYR A 99 8.66 -2.06 8.07
C TYR A 99 8.95 -1.39 6.72
N GLN A 100 8.90 -2.13 5.62
CA GLN A 100 9.05 -1.58 4.28
C GLN A 100 7.86 -0.69 3.91
N LEU A 101 6.63 -1.01 4.31
CA LEU A 101 5.46 -0.13 4.13
C LEU A 101 5.56 1.13 4.98
N LEU A 102 5.95 0.98 6.25
CA LEU A 102 6.22 2.11 7.15
C LEU A 102 7.35 3.01 6.64
N LEU A 103 8.22 2.51 5.76
CA LEU A 103 9.24 3.28 5.06
C LEU A 103 8.74 3.85 3.71
N ALA A 104 7.94 3.10 2.96
CA ALA A 104 7.41 3.50 1.66
C ALA A 104 6.56 4.77 1.79
N GLY A 105 5.70 4.83 2.81
CA GLY A 105 4.86 6.00 3.10
C GLY A 105 5.66 7.30 3.16
N PRO A 106 6.61 7.49 4.09
CA PRO A 106 7.35 8.74 4.17
C PRO A 106 8.28 8.99 2.96
N VAL A 107 8.87 7.94 2.37
CA VAL A 107 9.75 8.10 1.19
C VAL A 107 8.99 8.63 -0.02
N LEU A 108 7.74 8.19 -0.21
CA LEU A 108 6.92 8.56 -1.36
C LEU A 108 5.97 9.72 -1.06
N ALA A 109 5.93 10.22 0.19
CA ALA A 109 5.06 11.30 0.61
C ALA A 109 5.20 12.57 -0.25
N ARG A 110 6.43 12.91 -0.68
CA ARG A 110 6.66 14.06 -1.57
C ARG A 110 5.90 13.93 -2.89
N ALA A 111 5.98 12.76 -3.52
CA ALA A 111 5.38 12.51 -4.83
C ALA A 111 3.84 12.54 -4.74
N TYR A 112 3.30 11.85 -3.74
CA TYR A 112 1.85 11.75 -3.57
C TYR A 112 1.20 13.03 -3.02
N ASN A 113 1.92 13.85 -2.22
CA ASN A 113 1.43 15.18 -1.82
C ASN A 113 1.74 16.29 -2.84
N ALA A 114 2.37 15.99 -3.99
CA ALA A 114 2.73 17.01 -4.96
C ALA A 114 1.54 17.86 -5.47
N PRO A 115 0.33 17.31 -5.71
CA PRO A 115 -0.83 18.12 -6.09
C PRO A 115 -1.20 19.18 -5.06
N PHE A 116 -1.18 18.82 -3.77
CA PHE A 116 -1.43 19.74 -2.67
C PHE A 116 -0.43 20.91 -2.67
N TRP A 117 0.86 20.59 -2.69
CA TRP A 117 1.91 21.62 -2.67
C TRP A 117 1.92 22.47 -3.93
N GLY A 118 1.63 21.87 -5.09
CA GLY A 118 1.46 22.59 -6.34
C GLY A 118 0.30 23.59 -6.29
N ALA A 119 -0.83 23.18 -5.69
CA ALA A 119 -2.04 24.00 -5.62
C ALA A 119 -1.82 25.17 -4.67
N LYS A 120 -1.20 24.90 -3.51
CA LYS A 120 -0.79 25.93 -2.55
C LYS A 120 0.16 26.95 -3.17
N LYS A 121 1.15 26.51 -3.93
CA LYS A 121 2.10 27.40 -4.62
C LYS A 121 1.43 28.23 -5.73
N ALA A 122 0.47 27.65 -6.44
CA ALA A 122 -0.22 28.30 -7.54
C ALA A 122 -1.41 29.18 -7.08
N GLY A 123 -1.79 29.13 -5.80
CA GLY A 123 -3.00 29.79 -5.30
C GLY A 123 -4.28 29.17 -5.84
N ASN A 124 -4.28 27.86 -6.13
CA ASN A 124 -5.48 27.14 -6.59
C ASN A 124 -6.37 26.78 -5.39
N GLU A 125 -7.04 27.79 -4.84
CA GLU A 125 -7.91 27.67 -3.65
C GLU A 125 -9.04 26.66 -3.88
N ARG A 126 -9.64 26.65 -5.08
CA ARG A 126 -10.71 25.71 -5.42
C ARG A 126 -10.30 24.24 -5.31
N PHE A 127 -9.14 23.87 -5.87
CA PHE A 127 -8.66 22.49 -5.75
C PHE A 127 -8.36 22.14 -4.29
N LEU A 128 -7.79 23.09 -3.51
CA LEU A 128 -7.53 22.88 -2.10
C LEU A 128 -8.84 22.67 -1.31
N GLU A 129 -9.85 23.51 -1.52
CA GLU A 129 -11.18 23.40 -0.91
C GLU A 129 -11.87 22.06 -1.22
N HIS A 130 -11.72 21.54 -2.44
CA HIS A 130 -12.25 20.22 -2.79
C HIS A 130 -11.46 19.06 -2.15
N CYS A 131 -10.17 19.26 -1.88
CA CYS A 131 -9.32 18.27 -1.23
C CYS A 131 -9.38 18.31 0.31
N THR A 132 -9.82 19.40 0.92
CA THR A 132 -9.89 19.52 2.38
C THR A 132 -11.09 18.77 2.91
N ARG A 133 -10.95 17.61 3.55
CA ARG A 133 -12.09 16.95 4.22
C ARG A 133 -12.76 17.96 5.17
N ASP A 134 -14.05 18.26 4.96
CA ASP A 134 -14.82 18.89 6.02
C ASP A 134 -14.69 17.93 7.21
N MET A 135 -14.13 18.40 8.31
CA MET A 135 -14.02 17.63 9.55
C MET A 135 -15.19 18.01 10.48
N PRO A 136 -16.47 17.74 10.18
CA PRO A 136 -17.48 17.82 11.22
C PRO A 136 -17.45 16.50 11.99
N GLY A 137 -17.30 16.58 13.30
CA GLY A 137 -17.70 15.48 14.17
C GLY A 137 -19.19 15.19 13.93
N GLY A 138 -19.48 14.09 13.25
CA GLY A 138 -20.87 13.70 12.97
C GLY A 138 -20.93 12.58 11.93
N ASN A 139 -21.86 11.65 12.13
CA ASN A 139 -22.25 10.58 11.20
C ASN A 139 -22.62 11.12 9.80
N GLY A 140 -21.62 11.44 8.98
CA GLY A 140 -21.77 12.02 7.64
C GLY A 140 -21.40 11.08 6.50
N MET A 141 -21.29 9.77 6.74
CA MET A 141 -20.83 8.80 5.73
C MET A 141 -21.87 8.51 4.63
N LEU A 142 -23.10 9.03 4.76
CA LEU A 142 -24.12 8.93 3.73
C LEU A 142 -23.92 9.92 2.56
N ASP A 143 -23.00 10.89 2.69
CA ASP A 143 -22.67 11.81 1.59
C ASP A 143 -21.43 11.37 0.79
N GLU A 144 -20.76 10.28 1.20
CA GLU A 144 -19.59 9.72 0.48
C GLU A 144 -19.97 9.04 -0.84
N MET A 145 -21.19 8.49 -0.96
CA MET A 145 -21.72 7.99 -2.25
C MET A 145 -22.14 9.12 -3.20
N THR A 146 -22.16 10.38 -2.75
CA THR A 146 -22.47 11.60 -3.53
C THR A 146 -21.24 12.45 -3.83
N THR A 147 -20.02 11.95 -3.53
CA THR A 147 -18.73 12.61 -3.86
C THR A 147 -18.50 12.85 -5.36
N GLY A 148 -19.33 12.29 -6.24
CA GLY A 148 -19.42 12.67 -7.65
C GLY A 148 -19.72 14.17 -7.88
N GLY A 149 -20.10 14.93 -6.84
CA GLY A 149 -20.27 16.38 -6.90
C GLY A 149 -19.10 17.24 -6.40
N ARG A 150 -18.12 16.68 -5.65
CA ARG A 150 -17.08 17.49 -5.00
C ARG A 150 -15.89 17.78 -5.93
N PHE A 151 -15.38 16.74 -6.56
CA PHE A 151 -14.34 16.86 -7.57
C PHE A 151 -15.00 17.01 -8.94
N ASN A 152 -14.48 17.91 -9.75
CA ASN A 152 -14.91 18.07 -11.13
C ASN A 152 -13.79 17.67 -12.10
N GLN A 153 -14.09 17.73 -13.40
CA GLN A 153 -13.13 17.37 -14.44
C GLN A 153 -11.84 18.20 -14.38
N GLU A 154 -11.90 19.49 -14.04
CA GLU A 154 -10.71 20.36 -13.94
C GLU A 154 -9.80 19.91 -12.80
N ASP A 155 -10.36 19.45 -11.67
CA ASP A 155 -9.58 18.90 -10.56
C ASP A 155 -8.90 17.59 -10.97
N GLY A 156 -9.60 16.74 -11.72
CA GLY A 156 -9.03 15.52 -12.30
C GLY A 156 -7.90 15.81 -13.30
N GLU A 157 -8.08 16.80 -14.17
CA GLU A 157 -7.07 17.25 -15.12
C GLU A 157 -5.86 17.86 -14.41
N TYR A 158 -6.08 18.60 -13.32
CA TYR A 158 -5.02 19.13 -12.47
C TYR A 158 -4.24 17.99 -11.79
N ALA A 159 -4.92 17.04 -11.16
CA ALA A 159 -4.28 15.90 -10.48
C ALA A 159 -3.45 15.05 -11.47
N ARG A 160 -3.96 14.81 -12.69
CA ARG A 160 -3.26 14.06 -13.75
C ARG A 160 -1.97 14.72 -14.25
N ARG A 161 -1.69 15.98 -13.90
CA ARG A 161 -0.37 16.61 -14.18
C ARG A 161 0.76 15.99 -13.35
N PHE A 162 0.41 15.28 -12.28
CA PHE A 162 1.34 14.65 -11.37
C PHE A 162 1.45 13.16 -11.71
N PRO A 163 2.65 12.60 -11.94
CA PRO A 163 2.80 11.26 -12.51
C PRO A 163 2.12 10.12 -11.71
N VAL A 164 2.10 10.21 -10.38
CA VAL A 164 1.47 9.19 -9.52
C VAL A 164 -0.06 9.11 -9.66
N TYR A 165 -0.67 10.16 -10.23
CA TYR A 165 -2.12 10.24 -10.51
C TYR A 165 -2.44 10.09 -12.01
N ASN A 166 -1.42 9.88 -12.85
CA ASN A 166 -1.57 9.67 -14.30
C ASN A 166 -1.41 8.19 -14.66
N TYR A 167 -2.34 7.37 -14.20
CA TYR A 167 -2.27 5.91 -14.30
C TYR A 167 -3.19 5.31 -15.38
N ASP A 168 -3.74 6.08 -16.31
CA ASP A 168 -4.54 5.54 -17.41
C ASP A 168 -3.67 4.59 -18.31
N VAL A 169 -4.19 3.39 -18.65
CA VAL A 169 -3.44 2.24 -19.24
C VAL A 169 -2.85 2.54 -20.62
N THR A 170 -3.55 3.32 -21.43
CA THR A 170 -3.40 3.28 -22.89
C THR A 170 -2.48 4.36 -23.44
N ASP A 171 -1.26 4.45 -22.90
CA ASP A 171 -0.35 5.49 -23.36
C ASP A 171 1.05 4.95 -23.72
N TYR A 172 1.16 4.29 -24.88
CA TYR A 172 2.45 4.21 -25.60
C TYR A 172 2.76 5.51 -26.37
N SER A 173 1.95 6.55 -26.18
CA SER A 173 2.15 7.89 -26.72
C SER A 173 3.31 8.58 -26.00
N MET A 174 3.61 9.82 -26.40
CA MET A 174 4.64 10.62 -25.75
C MET A 174 4.39 10.80 -24.24
N VAL A 175 3.12 10.83 -23.81
CA VAL A 175 2.74 11.06 -22.40
C VAL A 175 3.05 9.85 -21.52
N GLY A 176 2.84 8.61 -21.98
CA GLY A 176 3.21 7.43 -21.19
C GLY A 176 4.70 7.07 -21.26
N LYS A 177 5.40 7.40 -22.36
CA LYS A 177 6.88 7.39 -22.37
C LYS A 177 7.47 8.43 -21.41
N TRP A 178 6.87 9.62 -21.35
CA TRP A 178 7.21 10.64 -20.36
C TRP A 178 6.97 10.11 -18.93
N ARG A 179 5.81 9.49 -18.67
CA ARG A 179 5.47 8.87 -17.37
C ARG A 179 6.51 7.85 -16.93
N GLU A 180 6.96 6.96 -17.82
CA GLU A 180 8.00 5.97 -17.49
C GLU A 180 9.32 6.64 -17.07
N GLY A 181 9.70 7.74 -17.72
CA GLY A 181 10.85 8.56 -17.32
C GLY A 181 10.67 9.21 -15.96
N GLU A 182 9.47 9.73 -15.67
CA GLU A 182 9.16 10.33 -14.37
C GLU A 182 9.13 9.30 -13.23
N TYR A 183 8.63 8.08 -13.49
CA TYR A 183 8.57 7.01 -12.49
C TYR A 183 9.95 6.61 -11.97
N GLU A 184 10.98 6.66 -12.81
CA GLU A 184 12.35 6.46 -12.34
C GLU A 184 12.77 7.52 -11.31
N SER A 185 12.40 8.78 -11.51
CA SER A 185 12.73 9.85 -10.55
C SER A 185 11.93 9.74 -9.24
N LEU A 186 10.69 9.22 -9.32
CA LEU A 186 9.76 9.16 -8.19
C LEU A 186 9.89 7.87 -7.38
N PHE A 187 9.82 6.73 -8.06
CA PHE A 187 9.84 5.39 -7.48
C PHE A 187 11.23 4.75 -7.52
N GLY A 188 12.08 5.11 -8.48
CA GLY A 188 13.39 4.48 -8.72
C GLY A 188 14.24 4.29 -7.46
N PRO A 189 14.51 5.34 -6.65
CA PRO A 189 15.32 5.19 -5.44
C PRO A 189 14.78 4.15 -4.45
N PHE A 190 13.46 4.06 -4.29
CA PHE A 190 12.82 3.11 -3.38
C PHE A 190 12.68 1.71 -4.00
N ALA A 191 12.20 1.61 -5.24
CA ALA A 191 12.03 0.37 -5.98
C ALA A 191 13.38 -0.35 -6.17
N LYS A 192 14.43 0.39 -6.54
CA LYS A 192 15.78 -0.16 -6.67
C LYS A 192 16.29 -0.70 -5.34
N TRP A 193 16.13 0.07 -4.26
CA TRP A 193 16.54 -0.37 -2.92
C TRP A 193 15.82 -1.66 -2.51
N LEU A 194 14.52 -1.75 -2.76
CA LEU A 194 13.72 -2.93 -2.45
C LEU A 194 14.21 -4.16 -3.22
N VAL A 195 14.43 -4.03 -4.52
CA VAL A 195 14.93 -5.10 -5.39
C VAL A 195 16.35 -5.53 -5.02
N ASP A 196 17.26 -4.56 -4.81
CA ASP A 196 18.65 -4.83 -4.43
C ASP A 196 18.70 -5.59 -3.09
N GLU A 197 17.92 -5.17 -2.09
CA GLU A 197 17.88 -5.82 -0.79
C GLU A 197 17.29 -7.23 -0.85
N GLY A 198 16.19 -7.42 -1.60
CA GLY A 198 15.58 -8.75 -1.79
C GLY A 198 16.55 -9.71 -2.46
N ASN A 199 17.21 -9.28 -3.54
CA ASN A 199 18.22 -10.09 -4.23
C ASN A 199 19.47 -10.34 -3.38
N ALA A 200 19.92 -9.37 -2.59
CA ALA A 200 21.05 -9.56 -1.67
C ALA A 200 20.72 -10.51 -0.51
N ARG A 201 19.45 -10.64 -0.14
CA ARG A 201 18.99 -11.58 0.89
C ARG A 201 18.98 -13.01 0.37
N GLU A 202 18.39 -13.23 -0.80
CA GLU A 202 18.38 -14.53 -1.48
C GLU A 202 19.80 -15.10 -1.64
N ARG A 203 20.76 -14.26 -2.04
CA ARG A 203 22.17 -14.68 -2.17
C ARG A 203 22.83 -15.06 -0.84
N ARG A 204 22.37 -14.50 0.29
CA ARG A 204 22.92 -14.79 1.62
C ARG A 204 22.32 -16.06 2.21
N ASN A 205 21.01 -16.24 2.00
CA ASN A 205 20.23 -17.35 2.53
C ASN A 205 19.37 -17.91 1.39
N PRO A 206 19.94 -18.71 0.47
CA PRO A 206 19.15 -19.32 -0.60
C PRO A 206 18.15 -20.30 0.03
N GLU A 207 16.86 -20.12 -0.26
CA GLU A 207 15.86 -21.12 0.12
C GLU A 207 16.14 -22.41 -0.67
N PRO A 208 16.03 -23.60 -0.07
CA PRO A 208 16.22 -24.84 -0.79
C PRO A 208 15.26 -24.90 -1.98
N GLU A 209 15.78 -25.23 -3.16
CA GLU A 209 14.96 -25.53 -4.33
C GLU A 209 13.99 -26.65 -3.93
N SER A 210 12.69 -26.38 -3.99
CA SER A 210 11.69 -27.42 -3.73
C SER A 210 11.85 -28.49 -4.78
N GLY A 211 12.40 -29.64 -4.37
CA GLY A 211 13.01 -30.66 -5.25
C GLY A 211 12.09 -31.46 -6.15
N ASP A 212 10.85 -31.03 -6.42
CA ASP A 212 9.85 -31.82 -7.18
C ASP A 212 9.11 -30.98 -8.25
N ARG A 213 9.82 -30.23 -9.10
CA ARG A 213 9.18 -29.55 -10.25
C ARG A 213 9.90 -29.86 -11.56
N GLU A 214 9.51 -30.95 -12.19
CA GLU A 214 9.93 -31.35 -13.55
C GLU A 214 9.30 -30.50 -14.68
N ASP A 215 8.46 -29.50 -14.37
CA ASP A 215 7.87 -28.58 -15.35
C ASP A 215 8.61 -27.22 -15.40
N GLU A 216 9.91 -27.24 -15.67
CA GLU A 216 10.65 -26.03 -16.05
C GLU A 216 10.31 -25.62 -17.49
N SER A 217 9.11 -25.08 -17.69
CA SER A 217 8.88 -24.22 -18.83
C SER A 217 9.80 -22.99 -18.71
N SER A 218 10.50 -22.64 -19.79
CA SER A 218 11.49 -21.53 -19.84
C SER A 218 10.97 -20.19 -19.29
N GLN A 219 9.65 -20.01 -19.23
CA GLN A 219 8.94 -18.85 -18.71
C GLN A 219 9.20 -18.57 -17.22
N TYR A 220 9.54 -19.58 -16.41
CA TYR A 220 9.80 -19.41 -14.97
C TYR A 220 11.27 -19.09 -14.63
N SER A 221 12.20 -19.26 -15.58
CA SER A 221 13.64 -19.07 -15.34
C SER A 221 14.07 -17.61 -15.05
N GLU A 222 13.34 -16.61 -15.56
CA GLU A 222 13.59 -15.20 -15.21
C GLU A 222 13.07 -14.85 -13.81
N VAL A 223 11.97 -15.49 -13.37
CA VAL A 223 11.39 -15.33 -12.04
C VAL A 223 12.31 -15.96 -10.98
N THR A 224 12.91 -17.12 -11.27
CA THR A 224 13.82 -17.81 -10.33
C THR A 224 15.09 -17.00 -10.04
N ASN A 225 15.65 -16.31 -11.04
CA ASN A 225 16.86 -15.48 -10.87
C ASN A 225 16.67 -14.25 -9.95
N ASN A 226 15.43 -13.82 -9.70
CA ASN A 226 15.11 -12.68 -8.85
C ASN A 226 14.10 -13.03 -7.74
N ARG A 227 14.06 -14.30 -7.33
CA ARG A 227 13.09 -14.83 -6.37
C ARG A 227 12.92 -13.94 -5.14
N GLY A 228 14.01 -13.58 -4.45
CA GLY A 228 13.94 -12.77 -3.23
C GLY A 228 13.38 -11.37 -3.45
N ALA A 229 13.65 -10.73 -4.60
CA ALA A 229 13.07 -9.42 -4.92
C ALA A 229 11.57 -9.50 -5.25
N VAL A 230 11.15 -10.53 -5.99
CA VAL A 230 9.73 -10.81 -6.25
C VAL A 230 9.01 -11.07 -4.94
N GLN A 231 9.59 -11.89 -4.07
CA GLN A 231 9.02 -12.20 -2.75
C GLN A 231 8.83 -10.97 -1.89
N ASP A 232 9.86 -10.12 -1.77
CA ASP A 232 9.75 -8.89 -0.98
C ASP A 232 8.68 -7.95 -1.55
N LEU A 233 8.59 -7.80 -2.88
CA LEU A 233 7.54 -7.00 -3.53
C LEU A 233 6.14 -7.53 -3.24
N MET A 234 5.92 -8.84 -3.32
CA MET A 234 4.59 -9.41 -3.10
C MET A 234 4.20 -9.42 -1.62
N CYS A 235 5.14 -9.75 -0.71
CA CYS A 235 4.90 -9.61 0.73
C CYS A 235 4.59 -8.16 1.10
N LEU A 236 5.27 -7.17 0.52
CA LEU A 236 4.95 -5.75 0.71
C LEU A 236 3.52 -5.42 0.29
N LEU A 237 3.10 -5.98 -0.83
CA LEU A 237 1.78 -5.75 -1.40
C LEU A 237 0.66 -6.31 -0.52
N VAL A 238 0.88 -7.48 0.06
CA VAL A 238 -0.04 -8.14 1.01
C VAL A 238 0.00 -7.45 2.37
N GLY A 239 1.19 -7.04 2.79
CA GLY A 239 1.33 -6.19 3.95
C GLY A 239 0.49 -4.93 3.82
N TYR A 240 0.39 -4.32 2.63
CA TYR A 240 -0.44 -3.13 2.42
C TYR A 240 -1.91 -3.43 2.69
N GLU A 241 -2.42 -4.54 2.15
CA GLU A 241 -3.78 -5.02 2.38
C GLU A 241 -4.09 -5.15 3.88
N HIS A 242 -3.24 -5.88 4.61
CA HIS A 242 -3.49 -6.19 6.02
C HIS A 242 -3.14 -5.06 6.96
N LEU A 243 -2.18 -4.21 6.62
CA LEU A 243 -1.78 -3.09 7.47
C LEU A 243 -2.85 -2.00 7.41
N LEU A 244 -3.27 -1.60 6.20
CA LEU A 244 -4.17 -0.47 6.03
C LEU A 244 -5.58 -0.78 6.60
N CYS A 245 -6.08 -2.01 6.45
CA CYS A 245 -7.37 -2.41 7.02
C CYS A 245 -7.43 -2.30 8.55
N LYS A 246 -6.29 -2.34 9.27
CA LYS A 246 -6.28 -2.14 10.74
C LYS A 246 -6.50 -0.69 11.16
N PHE A 247 -6.35 0.24 10.22
CA PHE A 247 -6.54 1.67 10.44
C PHE A 247 -7.82 2.21 9.78
N THR A 248 -8.34 1.50 8.79
CA THR A 248 -9.49 1.94 7.98
C THR A 248 -10.52 0.82 7.88
N ASN A 249 -11.45 0.76 8.83
CA ASN A 249 -12.57 -0.18 8.81
C ASN A 249 -13.71 0.39 9.67
N VAL A 250 -14.38 1.42 9.17
CA VAL A 250 -15.62 1.84 9.83
C VAL A 250 -16.68 0.81 9.50
N ASP A 251 -17.25 0.20 10.54
CA ASP A 251 -18.45 -0.61 10.43
C ASP A 251 -19.61 0.34 10.09
N VAL A 252 -19.86 0.55 8.79
CA VAL A 252 -20.79 1.58 8.28
C VAL A 252 -22.22 1.30 8.74
N ASN A 253 -22.53 0.08 9.19
CA ASN A 253 -23.84 -0.25 9.71
C ASN A 253 -23.69 -1.14 10.94
N GLY A 254 -23.89 -0.60 12.14
CA GLY A 254 -24.18 -1.38 13.36
C GLY A 254 -25.44 -2.27 13.27
N ASN A 255 -25.93 -2.55 12.05
CA ASN A 255 -27.02 -3.45 11.66
C ASN A 255 -26.55 -4.66 10.82
N GLY A 256 -25.25 -4.95 10.73
CA GLY A 256 -24.77 -6.17 10.05
C GLY A 256 -24.93 -6.18 8.53
N ASN A 257 -25.06 -5.00 7.91
CA ASN A 257 -25.02 -4.86 6.45
C ASN A 257 -23.63 -4.39 6.02
N ASN A 258 -22.91 -5.28 5.35
CA ASN A 258 -21.55 -5.21 4.79
C ASN A 258 -21.29 -4.01 3.85
N GLY A 259 -21.35 -2.79 4.38
CA GLY A 259 -20.86 -1.60 3.68
C GLY A 259 -19.37 -1.42 3.94
N TYR A 260 -18.54 -1.65 2.91
CA TYR A 260 -17.11 -1.40 2.96
C TYR A 260 -16.84 0.10 2.86
N GLY A 261 -16.70 0.79 4.00
CA GLY A 261 -16.34 2.20 4.05
C GLY A 261 -14.91 2.40 4.52
N PHE A 262 -14.09 3.10 3.72
CA PHE A 262 -12.75 3.57 4.12
C PHE A 262 -12.85 4.77 5.09
N GLY A 263 -13.40 4.53 6.27
CA GLY A 263 -13.48 5.54 7.31
C GLY A 263 -12.30 5.48 8.27
N ARG A 264 -11.88 6.64 8.77
CA ARG A 264 -10.99 6.78 9.93
C ARG A 264 -11.78 7.32 11.09
N PHE A 265 -11.69 6.67 12.25
CA PHE A 265 -12.29 7.21 13.45
C PHE A 265 -11.66 8.55 13.82
N THR A 266 -12.51 9.52 14.14
CA THR A 266 -12.10 10.88 14.49
C THR A 266 -11.64 11.02 15.94
N ASP A 267 -11.98 10.07 16.81
CA ASP A 267 -11.64 10.10 18.23
C ASP A 267 -11.08 8.75 18.74
N PRO A 268 -9.79 8.68 19.11
CA PRO A 268 -9.20 7.49 19.73
C PRO A 268 -9.82 7.06 21.05
N SER A 269 -10.44 8.00 21.77
CA SER A 269 -11.00 7.74 23.09
C SER A 269 -12.28 6.89 23.04
N SER A 270 -12.95 6.83 21.88
CA SER A 270 -14.13 5.97 21.68
C SER A 270 -13.78 4.51 21.39
N ILE A 271 -12.51 4.19 21.13
CA ILE A 271 -12.05 2.86 20.73
C ILE A 271 -11.21 2.20 21.83
N LEU A 272 -10.31 2.96 22.45
CA LEU A 272 -9.42 2.45 23.48
C LEU A 272 -9.92 2.84 24.87
N PRO A 273 -10.32 1.86 25.72
CA PRO A 273 -10.77 2.11 27.08
C PRO A 273 -9.81 3.02 27.85
N SER A 274 -10.34 3.98 28.61
CA SER A 274 -9.55 4.99 29.31
C SER A 274 -8.63 4.40 30.38
N GLN A 275 -8.98 3.23 30.92
CA GLN A 275 -8.21 2.51 31.93
C GLN A 275 -6.97 1.78 31.39
N TRP A 276 -6.85 1.61 30.08
CA TRP A 276 -5.71 0.91 29.49
C TRP A 276 -4.48 1.82 29.39
N LYS A 277 -3.29 1.25 29.66
CA LYS A 277 -2.02 1.92 29.35
C LYS A 277 -1.87 1.99 27.84
N LYS A 278 -1.55 3.17 27.31
CA LYS A 278 -1.45 3.42 25.86
C LYS A 278 -0.01 3.68 25.44
N ARG A 279 0.32 3.30 24.21
CA ARG A 279 1.53 3.68 23.49
C ARG A 279 1.15 4.44 22.24
N GLU A 280 1.99 5.38 21.85
CA GLU A 280 1.79 6.19 20.65
C GLU A 280 3.01 6.04 19.75
N VAL A 281 2.77 6.11 18.44
CA VAL A 281 3.83 6.11 17.43
C VAL A 281 3.46 7.04 16.29
N THR A 282 4.42 7.84 15.85
CA THR A 282 4.26 8.66 14.66
C THR A 282 4.63 7.87 13.41
N ILE A 283 3.75 7.86 12.41
CA ILE A 283 3.96 7.19 11.13
C ILE A 283 3.55 8.09 9.95
N VAL A 284 4.01 7.73 8.76
CA VAL A 284 3.38 8.15 7.50
C VAL A 284 2.95 6.88 6.79
N LEU A 285 1.64 6.63 6.76
CA LEU A 285 1.13 5.37 6.23
C LEU A 285 1.11 5.41 4.69
N PHE A 286 1.71 4.40 4.05
CA PHE A 286 1.56 4.20 2.61
C PHE A 286 0.08 3.96 2.28
N GLY A 287 -0.49 4.72 1.33
CA GLY A 287 -1.95 4.79 1.14
C GLY A 287 -2.51 6.16 1.46
N VAL A 288 -1.96 6.81 2.49
CA VAL A 288 -2.51 8.05 3.03
C VAL A 288 -1.51 9.20 2.93
N PHE A 289 -0.22 8.91 3.10
CA PHE A 289 0.88 9.87 2.94
C PHE A 289 0.77 11.15 3.78
N ARG A 290 0.05 11.06 4.90
CA ARG A 290 -0.06 12.10 5.93
C ARG A 290 0.68 11.67 7.18
N VAL A 291 1.17 12.64 7.96
CA VAL A 291 1.82 12.35 9.25
C VAL A 291 0.76 12.16 10.31
N GLU A 292 0.79 10.99 10.94
CA GLU A 292 -0.26 10.53 11.82
C GLU A 292 0.32 9.93 13.09
N GLU A 293 -0.47 10.00 14.15
CA GLU A 293 -0.19 9.35 15.42
C GLU A 293 -1.16 8.17 15.58
N VAL A 294 -0.59 6.99 15.74
CA VAL A 294 -1.33 5.75 16.04
C VAL A 294 -1.28 5.52 17.53
N THR A 295 -2.44 5.37 18.15
CA THR A 295 -2.56 4.98 19.56
C THR A 295 -2.77 3.47 19.65
N MET A 296 -2.06 2.79 20.56
CA MET A 296 -2.12 1.34 20.73
C MET A 296 -2.22 0.99 22.22
N PRO A 297 -2.83 -0.15 22.59
CA PRO A 297 -2.70 -0.66 23.95
C PRO A 297 -1.25 -1.09 24.22
N SER A 298 -0.81 -0.97 25.47
CA SER A 298 0.53 -1.42 25.89
C SER A 298 0.66 -2.95 25.91
N GLU A 299 -0.45 -3.64 26.12
CA GLU A 299 -0.59 -5.09 26.04
C GLU A 299 -1.13 -5.44 24.65
N ILE A 300 -0.41 -6.28 23.90
CA ILE A 300 -0.74 -6.59 22.51
C ILE A 300 -2.02 -7.43 22.41
N GLU A 301 -2.30 -8.21 23.45
CA GLU A 301 -3.43 -9.12 23.56
C GLU A 301 -4.78 -8.39 23.50
N ASN A 302 -4.77 -7.11 23.83
CA ASN A 302 -5.94 -6.25 23.80
C ASN A 302 -6.33 -5.80 22.37
N THR A 303 -5.63 -6.26 21.33
CA THR A 303 -5.83 -5.83 19.93
C THR A 303 -6.75 -6.73 19.09
N VAL A 304 -7.12 -7.93 19.55
CA VAL A 304 -7.77 -9.02 18.77
C VAL A 304 -8.77 -8.54 17.71
N ASP A 305 -9.82 -7.81 18.12
CA ASP A 305 -10.94 -7.41 17.26
C ASP A 305 -11.17 -5.89 17.27
N MET A 306 -10.11 -5.11 17.49
CA MET A 306 -10.20 -3.66 17.43
C MET A 306 -9.53 -3.08 16.20
N LEU A 307 -9.75 -1.80 15.96
CA LEU A 307 -8.91 -1.03 15.05
C LEU A 307 -7.86 -0.28 15.84
N LEU A 308 -6.77 0.09 15.18
CA LEU A 308 -5.75 0.95 15.73
C LEU A 308 -6.14 2.41 15.45
N PRO A 309 -6.55 3.18 16.47
CA PRO A 309 -6.95 4.57 16.26
C PRO A 309 -5.80 5.39 15.70
N THR A 310 -6.11 6.19 14.70
CA THR A 310 -5.13 7.01 14.00
C THR A 310 -5.64 8.43 13.86
N THR A 311 -4.86 9.41 14.33
CA THR A 311 -5.20 10.83 14.22
C THR A 311 -4.09 11.61 13.52
N ILE A 312 -4.44 12.78 12.98
CA ILE A 312 -3.43 13.73 12.51
C ILE A 312 -2.50 14.07 13.67
N HIS A 313 -1.19 14.04 13.40
CA HIS A 313 -0.18 14.35 14.41
C HIS A 313 -0.50 15.69 15.10
N PRO A 314 -0.44 15.79 16.44
CA PRO A 314 -0.89 16.97 17.19
C PRO A 314 -0.33 18.30 16.70
N SER A 315 0.96 18.32 16.28
CA SER A 315 1.61 19.53 15.76
C SER A 315 1.10 20.01 14.39
N LEU A 316 0.21 19.25 13.75
CA LEU A 316 -0.30 19.53 12.40
C LEU A 316 -1.82 19.77 12.38
N ARG A 317 -2.53 19.68 13.51
CA ARG A 317 -4.02 19.74 13.55
C ARG A 317 -4.62 20.98 12.90
N GLU A 318 -3.89 22.10 12.90
CA GLU A 318 -4.33 23.38 12.32
C GLU A 318 -3.71 23.65 10.94
N SER A 319 -3.00 22.68 10.36
CA SER A 319 -2.36 22.84 9.05
C SER A 319 -3.30 22.41 7.92
N ASP A 320 -3.24 23.07 6.76
CA ASP A 320 -3.99 22.67 5.56
C ASP A 320 -3.69 21.21 5.14
N GLN A 321 -2.48 20.72 5.44
CA GLN A 321 -2.09 19.34 5.15
C GLN A 321 -2.87 18.31 5.97
N ALA A 322 -3.38 18.69 7.14
CA ALA A 322 -4.25 17.84 7.94
C ALA A 322 -5.54 17.47 7.20
N ALA A 323 -6.06 18.40 6.41
CA ALA A 323 -7.33 18.25 5.73
C ALA A 323 -7.19 17.57 4.35
N PHE A 324 -6.00 17.48 3.76
CA PHE A 324 -5.80 16.92 2.43
C PHE A 324 -6.17 15.42 2.37
N ASP A 325 -7.21 15.10 1.59
CA ASP A 325 -7.71 13.73 1.41
C ASP A 325 -7.36 13.18 0.01
N MET A 326 -6.31 12.38 -0.02
CA MET A 326 -5.84 11.73 -1.24
C MET A 326 -6.77 10.61 -1.72
N SER A 327 -7.46 9.93 -0.79
CA SER A 327 -8.35 8.83 -1.13
C SER A 327 -9.50 9.33 -2.01
N CYS A 328 -10.01 10.54 -1.75
CA CYS A 328 -11.01 11.18 -2.61
C CYS A 328 -10.49 11.43 -4.04
N ILE A 329 -9.25 11.91 -4.18
CA ILE A 329 -8.64 12.15 -5.50
C ILE A 329 -8.50 10.83 -6.27
N ILE A 330 -7.98 9.79 -5.61
CA ILE A 330 -7.79 8.47 -6.22
C ILE A 330 -9.15 7.87 -6.61
N HIS A 331 -10.14 7.92 -5.73
CA HIS A 331 -11.48 7.42 -6.00
C HIS A 331 -12.13 8.15 -7.18
N PHE A 332 -12.05 9.47 -7.20
CA PHE A 332 -12.56 10.27 -8.32
C PHE A 332 -11.89 9.91 -9.64
N LEU A 333 -10.55 9.81 -9.64
CA LEU A 333 -9.79 9.45 -10.84
C LEU A 333 -10.07 8.03 -11.30
N ASP A 334 -10.38 7.11 -10.39
CA ASP A 334 -10.74 5.72 -10.70
C ASP A 334 -12.12 5.64 -11.36
N GLN A 335 -13.14 6.31 -10.79
CA GLN A 335 -14.47 6.45 -11.38
C GLN A 335 -14.45 7.11 -12.77
N HIS A 336 -13.52 8.04 -12.98
CA HIS A 336 -13.37 8.78 -14.23
C HIS A 336 -12.13 8.32 -15.01
N SER A 337 -11.64 7.11 -14.74
CA SER A 337 -10.50 6.56 -15.46
C SER A 337 -10.91 6.29 -16.90
N ARG A 338 -9.97 6.42 -17.83
CA ARG A 338 -10.24 6.19 -19.27
C ARG A 338 -10.17 4.71 -19.64
N GLY A 339 -10.34 3.82 -18.67
CA GLY A 339 -10.45 2.38 -18.87
C GLY A 339 -11.75 2.01 -19.60
N PRO A 340 -11.90 0.76 -20.07
CA PRO A 340 -13.17 0.27 -20.58
C PRO A 340 -14.24 0.42 -19.48
N GLY A 341 -15.28 1.20 -19.76
CA GLY A 341 -16.27 1.62 -18.77
C GLY A 341 -17.26 0.54 -18.31
N ASP A 342 -18.02 0.92 -17.27
CA ASP A 342 -19.25 0.34 -16.71
C ASP A 342 -19.41 -1.18 -16.86
N GLY A 343 -18.90 -1.90 -15.85
CA GLY A 343 -19.06 -3.36 -15.71
C GLY A 343 -17.94 -4.18 -16.33
N ASN A 344 -17.01 -3.54 -17.03
CA ASN A 344 -15.79 -4.18 -17.52
C ASN A 344 -14.63 -3.90 -16.56
N GLU A 345 -13.96 -4.99 -16.18
CA GLU A 345 -12.55 -5.09 -15.75
C GLU A 345 -11.83 -3.75 -15.55
N HIS A 346 -11.51 -3.36 -14.30
CA HIS A 346 -10.54 -2.28 -14.09
C HIS A 346 -9.22 -2.73 -14.72
N PRO A 347 -8.80 -2.15 -15.86
CA PRO A 347 -7.60 -2.59 -16.56
C PRO A 347 -6.36 -2.02 -15.89
N ASN A 348 -6.52 -1.35 -14.75
CA ASN A 348 -5.52 -0.58 -14.05
C ASN A 348 -5.45 -1.07 -12.61
N PRO A 349 -4.25 -1.31 -12.08
CA PRO A 349 -4.12 -1.45 -10.65
C PRO A 349 -4.47 -0.07 -10.03
N PRO A 350 -5.10 -0.04 -8.84
CA PRO A 350 -5.32 1.21 -8.11
C PRO A 350 -4.07 2.09 -8.11
N ALA A 351 -4.20 3.42 -8.12
CA ALA A 351 -3.07 4.38 -8.16
C ALA A 351 -1.96 4.04 -7.14
N MET A 352 -2.35 3.46 -6.02
CA MET A 352 -1.49 2.99 -4.95
C MET A 352 -0.48 1.93 -5.40
N PHE A 353 -0.83 1.08 -6.36
CA PHE A 353 -0.03 -0.06 -6.80
C PHE A 353 0.96 0.25 -7.93
N GLN A 354 1.01 1.49 -8.41
CA GLN A 354 1.92 1.89 -9.49
C GLN A 354 3.40 1.66 -9.15
N LEU A 355 3.78 1.74 -7.87
CA LEU A 355 5.11 1.38 -7.40
C LEU A 355 5.50 -0.06 -7.76
N TRP A 356 4.61 -1.02 -7.52
CA TRP A 356 4.88 -2.44 -7.76
C TRP A 356 5.00 -2.75 -9.24
N PHE A 357 4.10 -2.19 -10.04
CA PHE A 357 4.15 -2.28 -11.50
C PHE A 357 5.47 -1.74 -12.05
N PHE A 358 5.86 -0.56 -11.60
CA PHE A 358 7.12 0.03 -11.98
C PHE A 358 8.29 -0.87 -11.56
N ALA A 359 8.33 -1.36 -10.32
CA ALA A 359 9.42 -2.18 -9.82
C ALA A 359 9.58 -3.50 -10.61
N LEU A 360 8.48 -4.25 -10.77
CA LEU A 360 8.46 -5.51 -11.54
C LEU A 360 8.96 -5.29 -12.96
N ARG A 361 8.39 -4.31 -13.66
CA ARG A 361 8.70 -4.08 -15.07
C ARG A 361 10.12 -3.54 -15.27
N ARG A 362 10.51 -2.55 -14.46
CA ARG A 362 11.75 -1.80 -14.66
C ARG A 362 12.98 -2.58 -14.25
N TYR A 363 12.91 -3.31 -13.15
CA TYR A 363 14.06 -3.94 -12.50
C TYR A 363 14.07 -5.45 -12.65
N LEU A 364 12.93 -6.09 -12.85
CA LEU A 364 12.82 -7.55 -12.88
C LEU A 364 12.40 -8.10 -14.25
N ASN A 365 12.03 -7.25 -15.21
CA ASN A 365 11.43 -7.65 -16.49
C ASN A 365 10.15 -8.50 -16.31
N LEU A 366 9.39 -8.22 -15.25
CA LEU A 366 8.16 -8.94 -14.93
C LEU A 366 6.93 -8.02 -15.04
N GLY A 367 5.78 -8.63 -15.27
CA GLY A 367 4.46 -8.01 -15.14
C GLY A 367 3.55 -8.90 -14.31
N PHE A 368 2.34 -8.41 -14.01
CA PHE A 368 1.33 -9.24 -13.37
C PHE A 368 0.69 -10.19 -14.40
N SER A 369 0.30 -11.37 -13.94
CA SER A 369 -0.37 -12.39 -14.75
C SER A 369 -1.79 -11.96 -15.16
N LYS A 370 -2.31 -12.55 -16.24
CA LYS A 370 -3.61 -12.21 -16.86
C LYS A 370 -4.81 -12.22 -15.90
N ARG A 371 -4.74 -13.00 -14.81
CA ARG A 371 -5.81 -13.12 -13.80
C ARG A 371 -5.46 -12.53 -12.44
N ALA A 372 -4.34 -11.81 -12.34
CA ALA A 372 -3.84 -11.29 -11.07
C ALA A 372 -4.88 -10.38 -10.42
N PHE A 373 -5.48 -9.45 -11.17
CA PHE A 373 -6.48 -8.49 -10.69
C PHE A 373 -7.86 -8.65 -11.35
N TRP A 374 -8.23 -9.89 -11.71
CA TRP A 374 -9.48 -10.20 -12.42
C TRP A 374 -10.74 -9.99 -11.55
N GLN A 375 -11.94 -10.20 -12.12
CA GLN A 375 -13.22 -10.06 -11.40
C GLN A 375 -13.20 -10.76 -10.03
N TRP A 376 -13.87 -10.16 -9.04
CA TRP A 376 -13.84 -10.54 -7.62
C TRP A 376 -13.86 -12.05 -7.34
N ARG A 377 -14.66 -12.83 -8.09
CA ARG A 377 -14.83 -14.28 -7.85
C ARG A 377 -13.73 -15.17 -8.45
N GLU A 378 -12.95 -14.65 -9.38
CA GLU A 378 -11.95 -15.41 -10.16
C GLU A 378 -10.55 -14.78 -10.10
N CYS A 379 -10.39 -13.77 -9.24
CA CYS A 379 -9.18 -13.02 -9.05
C CYS A 379 -8.15 -13.84 -8.27
N MET A 380 -7.02 -14.14 -8.90
CA MET A 380 -5.93 -14.85 -8.22
C MET A 380 -5.41 -14.04 -7.02
N TRP A 381 -5.56 -12.72 -7.05
CA TRP A 381 -5.28 -11.87 -5.89
C TRP A 381 -6.07 -12.30 -4.66
N TRP A 382 -7.39 -12.42 -4.77
CA TRP A 382 -8.22 -12.70 -3.60
C TRP A 382 -7.92 -14.07 -3.03
N GLU A 383 -7.72 -15.05 -3.91
CA GLU A 383 -7.43 -16.42 -3.53
C GLU A 383 -6.03 -16.58 -2.92
N GLN A 384 -4.99 -15.97 -3.52
CA GLN A 384 -3.59 -16.27 -3.21
C GLN A 384 -2.86 -15.16 -2.43
N VAL A 385 -3.37 -13.93 -2.46
CA VAL A 385 -2.68 -12.72 -1.98
C VAL A 385 -3.43 -12.11 -0.79
N GLY A 386 -4.71 -11.77 -0.98
CA GLY A 386 -5.56 -11.19 0.06
C GLY A 386 -5.85 -12.15 1.23
N SER A 387 -5.71 -13.45 1.00
CA SER A 387 -5.81 -14.50 2.02
C SER A 387 -4.62 -14.55 2.98
N GLY A 388 -3.51 -13.86 2.66
CA GLY A 388 -2.27 -13.88 3.44
C GLY A 388 -1.38 -15.10 3.20
N VAL A 389 -1.81 -16.03 2.31
CA VAL A 389 -1.08 -17.27 1.97
C VAL A 389 0.36 -16.99 1.55
N VAL A 390 0.61 -15.88 0.86
CA VAL A 390 1.95 -15.44 0.45
C VAL A 390 3.02 -15.40 1.56
N PHE A 391 2.62 -15.21 2.83
CA PHE A 391 3.57 -15.23 3.95
C PHE A 391 3.95 -16.67 4.33
N HIS A 392 3.09 -17.63 4.05
CA HIS A 392 3.24 -19.06 4.32
C HIS A 392 3.87 -19.76 3.10
N GLU A 393 3.20 -19.68 1.95
CA GLU A 393 3.62 -20.29 0.70
C GLU A 393 3.84 -19.22 -0.38
N PRO A 394 5.09 -18.80 -0.63
CA PRO A 394 5.44 -17.87 -1.70
C PRO A 394 5.26 -18.52 -3.10
N ARG A 395 4.02 -18.77 -3.52
CA ARG A 395 3.70 -19.20 -4.89
C ARG A 395 3.36 -17.97 -5.73
N TRP A 396 4.21 -17.67 -6.71
CA TRP A 396 4.17 -16.42 -7.47
C TRP A 396 3.44 -16.50 -8.81
N ALA A 397 2.35 -17.30 -8.91
CA ALA A 397 1.58 -17.45 -10.14
C ALA A 397 0.96 -16.13 -10.65
N ILE A 398 0.93 -15.10 -9.79
CA ILE A 398 0.44 -13.75 -10.07
C ILE A 398 1.42 -12.87 -10.87
N VAL A 399 2.67 -13.30 -11.10
CA VAL A 399 3.62 -12.60 -11.99
C VAL A 399 4.05 -13.46 -13.17
N GLN A 400 4.39 -12.82 -14.27
CA GLN A 400 4.83 -13.45 -15.52
C GLN A 400 5.90 -12.58 -16.20
N PRO A 401 6.70 -13.12 -17.14
CA PRO A 401 7.61 -12.31 -17.95
C PRO A 401 6.88 -11.15 -18.63
N TYR A 402 7.49 -9.97 -18.58
CA TYR A 402 6.94 -8.78 -19.21
C TYR A 402 7.09 -8.85 -20.74
N VAL A 403 5.98 -8.68 -21.47
CA VAL A 403 5.99 -8.61 -22.93
C VAL A 403 5.74 -7.17 -23.37
N LYS A 404 6.76 -6.54 -23.96
CA LYS A 404 6.68 -5.17 -24.46
C LYS A 404 5.57 -5.01 -25.50
N GLY A 405 4.78 -3.94 -25.38
CA GLY A 405 3.68 -3.67 -26.30
C GLY A 405 2.40 -4.42 -25.95
N LYS A 406 2.46 -5.45 -25.09
CA LYS A 406 1.29 -6.14 -24.57
C LYS A 406 0.92 -5.58 -23.21
N VAL A 407 -0.35 -5.26 -23.04
CA VAL A 407 -0.92 -5.07 -21.71
C VAL A 407 -1.07 -6.47 -21.12
N SER A 408 -0.47 -6.72 -19.95
CA SER A 408 -0.23 -8.06 -19.42
C SER A 408 -1.50 -8.90 -19.11
N TRP A 409 -2.69 -8.34 -19.28
CA TRP A 409 -3.99 -8.99 -19.10
C TRP A 409 -4.90 -8.95 -20.33
N TYR A 410 -4.44 -8.43 -21.48
CA TYR A 410 -5.24 -8.44 -22.71
C TYR A 410 -5.31 -9.86 -23.30
N TYR A 411 -6.49 -10.29 -23.78
CA TYR A 411 -6.65 -11.55 -24.50
C TYR A 411 -5.89 -11.47 -25.84
N ASP A 412 -4.91 -12.36 -26.05
CA ASP A 412 -4.63 -12.81 -27.41
C ASP A 412 -5.80 -13.73 -27.79
N ASN A 413 -6.75 -13.21 -28.57
CA ASN A 413 -7.64 -14.05 -29.39
C ASN A 413 -6.90 -14.44 -30.70
N SER A 414 -5.60 -14.75 -30.64
CA SER A 414 -4.85 -15.19 -31.82
C SER A 414 -4.77 -16.70 -31.97
N ASP A 415 -5.40 -17.46 -31.07
CA ASP A 415 -5.81 -18.85 -31.37
C ASP A 415 -7.22 -18.83 -31.98
N SER A 416 -7.45 -17.92 -32.95
CA SER A 416 -8.41 -18.25 -33.99
C SER A 416 -7.78 -19.39 -34.77
N ASP A 417 -8.25 -20.59 -34.47
CA ASP A 417 -8.23 -21.74 -35.36
C ASP A 417 -8.82 -21.32 -36.72
N ASP A 418 -8.02 -20.64 -37.53
CA ASP A 418 -8.13 -20.71 -38.99
C ASP A 418 -7.34 -21.98 -39.39
N GLU A 419 -7.86 -23.15 -39.00
CA GLU A 419 -7.58 -24.40 -39.70
C GLU A 419 -8.44 -24.41 -40.98
N GLU A 420 -7.75 -24.25 -42.11
CA GLU A 420 -8.24 -24.52 -43.47
C GLU A 420 -8.60 -26.00 -43.71
#